data_AF-A0A949I690-F1
#
_entry.id   AF-A0A949I690-F1
#
_cell.length_a   1.000
_cell.length_b   1.000
_cell.length_c   1.000
_cell.angle_alpha   90.00
_cell.angle_beta   90.00
_cell.angle_gamma   90.00
#
_symmetry.space_group_name_H-M   'P 1'
#
loop_
_entity.id
_entity.type
_entity.pdbx_description
1 polymer ?
#
loop_
_entity_poly.entity_id
_entity_poly.type
_entity_poly.pdbx_seq_one_letter_code
_entity_poly.pdbx_strand_id
1 'polypeptide(L)'
;MMIARTPVLVALLAWVGAAAAGQAEAPAPASAAQPRSAALPAHHAPAKHYRTLPQKKNGSGVQVGYRLEGTPAVGQPLTISLQFHRVVASGGAAVRFTTDAGLQLAPWATQPLPLRTGQSNAQQIVVTPQSEGLHYVNVFTEQAGRSSAAAIAVQVGNKAPTMKSLGPVTTDATGEKIISMPAK
;
A
#
# COMPACT_ATOMS: atom_id res chain seq x y z
N MET A 1 -35.47 5.43 44.54
CA MET A 1 -35.42 6.47 43.48
C MET A 1 -35.19 5.75 42.15
N MET A 2 -36.26 5.35 41.46
CA MET A 2 -37.05 6.10 40.48
C MET A 2 -36.45 6.02 39.06
N ILE A 3 -37.07 5.12 38.30
CA ILE A 3 -36.97 4.85 36.86
C ILE A 3 -37.73 5.96 36.11
N ALA A 4 -37.14 6.53 35.05
CA ALA A 4 -37.84 7.39 34.09
C ALA A 4 -37.39 6.97 32.68
N ARG A 5 -38.15 6.14 31.97
CA ARG A 5 -39.35 6.42 31.13
C ARG A 5 -39.05 7.28 29.89
N THR A 6 -39.12 6.60 28.75
CA THR A 6 -39.27 7.02 27.35
C THR A 6 -40.45 8.00 27.12
N PRO A 7 -40.46 8.73 25.98
CA PRO A 7 -41.26 8.31 24.79
C PRO A 7 -40.53 8.58 23.45
N VAL A 8 -40.50 7.67 22.46
CA VAL A 8 -41.51 7.37 21.41
C VAL A 8 -42.04 8.61 20.68
N LEU A 9 -41.69 8.76 19.40
CA LEU A 9 -42.56 9.38 18.40
C LEU A 9 -42.43 8.64 17.06
N VAL A 10 -43.56 8.10 16.62
CA VAL A 10 -43.85 7.44 15.34
C VAL A 10 -44.36 8.51 14.38
N ALA A 11 -43.96 8.47 13.11
CA ALA A 11 -44.69 9.14 12.03
C ALA A 11 -44.69 8.26 10.78
N LEU A 12 -45.86 7.70 10.53
CA LEU A 12 -46.25 6.82 9.45
C LEU A 12 -46.94 7.69 8.39
N LEU A 13 -46.54 7.66 7.13
CA LEU A 13 -47.39 8.15 6.05
C LEU A 13 -47.28 7.24 4.83
N ALA A 14 -48.25 6.35 4.72
CA ALA A 14 -48.56 5.57 3.55
C ALA A 14 -49.45 6.41 2.62
N TRP A 15 -49.18 6.36 1.32
CA TRP A 15 -50.12 6.79 0.28
C TRP A 15 -50.43 5.60 -0.61
N VAL A 16 -51.69 5.16 -0.55
CA VAL A 16 -52.33 4.20 -1.46
C VAL A 16 -53.30 5.00 -2.31
N GLY A 17 -53.15 4.93 -3.64
CA GLY A 17 -54.10 5.45 -4.61
C GLY A 17 -54.26 4.42 -5.73
N ALA A 18 -55.49 3.97 -5.96
CA ALA A 18 -55.88 2.92 -6.89
C ALA A 18 -56.77 3.46 -8.02
N ALA A 19 -56.91 2.63 -9.07
CA ALA A 19 -57.88 2.66 -10.20
C ALA A 19 -57.47 3.46 -11.45
N ALA A 20 -57.75 3.06 -12.70
CA ALA A 20 -58.16 1.80 -13.33
C ALA A 20 -58.19 2.05 -14.87
N ALA A 21 -58.06 0.96 -15.64
CA ALA A 21 -58.47 0.78 -17.05
C ALA A 21 -57.57 1.34 -18.18
N GLY A 22 -57.28 0.45 -19.14
CA GLY A 22 -57.33 0.83 -20.56
C GLY A 22 -56.16 0.44 -21.46
N GLN A 23 -56.21 -0.78 -21.98
CA GLN A 23 -55.88 -1.18 -23.36
C GLN A 23 -54.43 -1.19 -23.88
N ALA A 24 -54.20 -2.29 -24.61
CA ALA A 24 -53.05 -2.72 -25.38
C ALA A 24 -52.54 -1.67 -26.37
N GLU A 25 -51.22 -1.65 -26.59
CA GLU A 25 -50.60 -2.00 -27.87
C GLU A 25 -49.09 -2.12 -27.67
N ALA A 26 -48.50 -3.24 -28.10
CA ALA A 26 -47.06 -3.39 -28.16
C ALA A 26 -46.56 -2.95 -29.54
N PRO A 27 -45.58 -2.03 -29.60
CA PRO A 27 -44.54 -2.15 -30.59
C PRO A 27 -43.13 -2.04 -29.95
N ALA A 28 -42.30 -3.02 -30.28
CA ALA A 28 -40.83 -3.07 -30.34
C ALA A 28 -39.95 -2.20 -29.39
N PRO A 29 -38.86 -2.74 -28.82
CA PRO A 29 -37.95 -2.00 -27.96
C PRO A 29 -37.09 -1.01 -28.77
N ALA A 30 -37.48 0.26 -28.78
CA ALA A 30 -36.55 1.36 -29.06
C ALA A 30 -35.68 1.57 -27.81
N SER A 31 -34.41 1.18 -27.93
CA SER A 31 -33.37 1.31 -26.93
C SER A 31 -33.18 2.79 -26.53
N ALA A 32 -33.89 3.21 -25.48
CA ALA A 32 -33.68 4.51 -24.85
C ALA A 32 -32.43 4.43 -23.98
N ALA A 33 -31.40 5.15 -24.42
CA ALA A 33 -30.13 5.30 -23.73
C ALA A 33 -30.33 5.82 -22.29
N GLN A 34 -30.04 4.98 -21.30
CA GLN A 34 -29.80 5.44 -19.94
C GLN A 34 -28.48 6.23 -19.89
N PRO A 35 -28.43 7.43 -19.29
CA PRO A 35 -27.17 8.04 -18.91
C PRO A 35 -26.55 7.16 -17.81
N ARG A 36 -25.59 6.32 -18.20
CA ARG A 36 -24.75 5.59 -17.25
C ARG A 36 -24.02 6.62 -16.40
N SER A 37 -24.27 6.54 -15.10
CA SER A 37 -23.53 7.20 -14.05
C SER A 37 -22.06 7.30 -14.43
N ALA A 38 -21.53 8.52 -14.40
CA ALA A 38 -20.12 8.79 -14.57
C ALA A 38 -19.33 7.90 -13.60
N ALA A 39 -18.74 6.84 -14.17
CA ALA A 39 -17.74 6.07 -13.46
C ALA A 39 -16.61 7.04 -13.13
N LEU A 40 -16.38 7.24 -11.84
CA LEU A 40 -15.16 7.86 -11.32
C LEU A 40 -13.99 7.26 -12.10
N PRO A 41 -13.03 8.06 -12.61
CA PRO A 41 -11.89 7.51 -13.30
C PRO A 41 -11.15 6.58 -12.33
N ALA A 42 -11.30 5.28 -12.55
CA ALA A 42 -10.38 4.30 -12.04
C ALA A 42 -9.02 4.72 -12.59
N HIS A 43 -8.22 5.35 -11.73
CA HIS A 43 -6.84 5.68 -12.01
C HIS A 43 -6.04 4.37 -12.10
N HIS A 44 -6.29 3.58 -13.15
CA HIS A 44 -5.34 2.62 -13.65
C HIS A 44 -4.25 3.42 -14.35
N ALA A 45 -3.40 4.04 -13.55
CA ALA A 45 -2.12 4.55 -14.02
C ALA A 45 -1.33 3.36 -14.59
N PRO A 46 -0.77 3.47 -15.81
CA PRO A 46 0.03 2.41 -16.40
C PRO A 46 1.20 2.06 -15.48
N ALA A 47 1.41 0.76 -15.29
CA ALA A 47 2.29 0.21 -14.27
C ALA A 47 3.76 0.52 -14.55
N LYS A 48 4.28 1.60 -13.97
CA LYS A 48 5.63 1.55 -13.41
C LYS A 48 5.68 0.32 -12.48
N HIS A 49 6.58 -0.62 -12.75
CA HIS A 49 6.59 -1.94 -12.10
C HIS A 49 6.73 -1.85 -10.57
N TYR A 50 5.94 -2.64 -9.86
CA TYR A 50 6.08 -2.80 -8.41
C TYR A 50 7.32 -3.64 -8.10
N ARG A 51 8.08 -3.22 -7.10
CA ARG A 51 9.17 -4.01 -6.51
C ARG A 51 8.59 -4.90 -5.42
N THR A 52 8.95 -6.18 -5.43
CA THR A 52 8.49 -7.12 -4.40
C THR A 52 9.44 -7.13 -3.22
N LEU A 53 8.92 -6.96 -2.01
CA LEU A 53 9.71 -7.12 -0.79
C LEU A 53 10.06 -8.59 -0.53
N PRO A 54 11.27 -8.89 -0.04
CA PRO A 54 11.66 -10.25 0.31
C PRO A 54 10.68 -10.87 1.33
N GLN A 55 10.32 -12.13 1.12
CA GLN A 55 9.46 -12.88 2.03
C GLN A 55 10.27 -13.92 2.81
N LYS A 56 10.01 -13.99 4.12
CA LYS A 56 10.52 -15.09 4.95
C LYS A 56 9.71 -16.36 4.70
N LYS A 57 10.38 -17.50 4.53
CA LYS A 57 9.76 -18.82 4.31
C LYS A 57 8.70 -19.17 5.36
N ASN A 58 8.92 -18.77 6.62
CA ASN A 58 8.00 -19.01 7.72
C ASN A 58 7.26 -17.74 8.21
N GLY A 59 7.15 -16.73 7.35
CA GLY A 59 6.51 -15.46 7.66
C GLY A 59 4.98 -15.49 7.73
N SER A 60 4.36 -14.31 7.63
CA SER A 60 2.90 -14.12 7.56
C SER A 60 2.28 -14.71 6.29
N GLY A 61 3.09 -14.94 5.26
CA GLY A 61 2.64 -15.37 3.93
C GLY A 61 2.13 -14.24 3.05
N VAL A 62 1.97 -13.02 3.59
CA VAL A 62 1.54 -11.82 2.85
C VAL A 62 2.68 -11.31 1.98
N GLN A 63 2.42 -11.14 0.68
CA GLN A 63 3.38 -10.61 -0.28
C GLN A 63 3.17 -9.13 -0.47
N VAL A 64 4.23 -8.35 -0.28
CA VAL A 64 4.17 -6.88 -0.36
C VAL A 64 4.90 -6.43 -1.62
N GLY A 65 4.17 -5.82 -2.54
CA GLY A 65 4.72 -5.02 -3.63
C GLY A 65 4.75 -3.54 -3.23
N TYR A 66 5.76 -2.80 -3.65
CA TYR A 66 5.82 -1.36 -3.44
C TYR A 66 6.31 -0.60 -4.67
N ARG A 67 5.98 0.70 -4.72
CA ARG A 67 6.44 1.63 -5.73
C ARG A 67 6.56 3.04 -5.14
N LEU A 68 7.66 3.72 -5.42
CA LEU A 68 7.85 5.13 -5.05
C LEU A 68 7.29 6.02 -6.16
N GLU A 69 6.36 6.90 -5.83
CA GLU A 69 5.72 7.84 -6.76
C GLU A 69 6.51 9.16 -6.78
N GLY A 70 7.68 9.15 -7.42
CA GLY A 70 8.53 10.33 -7.57
C GLY A 70 9.94 10.13 -7.03
N THR A 71 10.70 11.23 -7.01
CA THR A 71 12.08 11.26 -6.50
C THR A 71 12.06 11.75 -5.05
N PRO A 72 12.60 10.98 -4.09
CA PRO A 72 12.67 11.41 -2.70
C PRO A 72 13.55 12.66 -2.53
N ALA A 73 13.01 13.71 -1.90
CA ALA A 73 13.73 14.93 -1.58
C ALA A 73 13.41 15.37 -0.14
N VAL A 74 14.38 16.00 0.52
CA VAL A 74 14.20 16.49 1.90
C VAL A 74 13.08 17.54 1.94
N GLY A 75 12.19 17.41 2.92
CA GLY A 75 11.04 18.29 3.13
C GLY A 75 9.87 18.07 2.16
N GLN A 76 10.02 17.23 1.12
CA GLN A 76 8.99 16.97 0.13
C GLN A 76 8.21 15.68 0.45
N PRO A 77 6.86 15.71 0.46
CA PRO A 77 6.06 14.51 0.61
C PRO A 77 6.31 13.53 -0.54
N LEU A 78 6.61 12.28 -0.19
CA LEU A 78 6.77 11.16 -1.11
C LEU A 78 5.64 10.15 -0.91
N THR A 79 4.88 9.88 -1.97
CA THR A 79 3.86 8.84 -1.96
C THR A 79 4.48 7.49 -2.29
N ILE A 80 4.16 6.47 -1.50
CA ILE A 80 4.54 5.07 -1.72
C ILE A 80 3.27 4.27 -1.96
N SER A 81 3.11 3.76 -3.17
CA SER A 81 2.03 2.83 -3.51
C SER A 81 2.43 1.41 -3.10
N LEU A 82 1.54 0.73 -2.39
CA LEU A 82 1.72 -0.60 -1.84
C LEU A 82 0.63 -1.53 -2.36
N GLN A 83 1.00 -2.78 -2.62
CA GLN A 83 0.07 -3.86 -2.93
C GLN A 83 0.34 -5.04 -2.02
N PHE A 84 -0.73 -5.61 -1.48
CA PHE A 84 -0.69 -6.78 -0.62
C PHE A 84 -1.39 -7.93 -1.31
N HIS A 85 -0.65 -9.01 -1.54
CA HIS A 85 -1.14 -10.24 -2.14
C HIS A 85 -1.04 -11.40 -1.14
N ARG A 86 -1.72 -12.51 -1.46
CA ARG A 86 -1.79 -13.72 -0.62
C ARG A 86 -2.34 -13.48 0.80
N VAL A 87 -3.34 -12.60 0.90
CA VAL A 87 -4.19 -12.50 2.09
C VAL A 87 -5.22 -13.62 2.02
N VAL A 88 -4.96 -14.72 2.72
CA VAL A 88 -5.71 -16.00 2.60
C VAL A 88 -6.38 -16.44 3.89
N ALA A 89 -5.99 -15.90 5.06
CA ALA A 89 -6.65 -16.25 6.32
C ALA A 89 -8.10 -15.73 6.33
N SER A 90 -9.03 -16.46 6.93
CA SER A 90 -10.45 -16.07 6.98
C SER A 90 -10.69 -14.77 7.74
N GLY A 91 -9.86 -14.45 8.74
CA GLY A 91 -9.88 -13.17 9.47
C GLY A 91 -9.13 -12.02 8.78
N GLY A 92 -8.60 -12.23 7.58
CA GLY A 92 -7.76 -11.26 6.89
C GLY A 92 -6.33 -11.21 7.43
N ALA A 93 -5.66 -10.09 7.14
CA ALA A 93 -4.35 -9.77 7.67
C ALA A 93 -4.33 -8.33 8.20
N ALA A 94 -3.32 -7.97 8.98
CA ALA A 94 -3.07 -6.61 9.39
C ALA A 94 -1.70 -6.15 8.88
N VAL A 95 -1.61 -4.87 8.53
CA VAL A 95 -0.32 -4.22 8.21
C VAL A 95 -0.11 -3.01 9.10
N ARG A 96 1.12 -2.82 9.57
CA ARG A 96 1.56 -1.65 10.31
C ARG A 96 2.84 -1.10 9.69
N PHE A 97 2.96 0.22 9.69
CA PHE A 97 4.12 0.92 9.16
C PHE A 97 4.86 1.66 10.27
N THR A 98 6.18 1.64 10.21
CA THR A 98 7.04 2.56 10.96
C THR A 98 8.15 3.08 10.05
N THR A 99 8.84 4.11 10.49
CA THR A 99 9.95 4.71 9.74
C THR A 99 11.17 4.85 10.63
N ASP A 100 12.35 4.81 10.02
CA ASP A 100 13.60 5.13 10.70
C ASP A 100 13.71 6.64 10.98
N ALA A 101 14.66 7.01 11.83
CA ALA A 101 15.02 8.41 12.05
C ALA A 101 15.39 9.07 10.71
N GLY A 102 14.84 10.25 10.43
CA GLY A 102 15.04 10.94 9.15
C GLY A 102 13.90 10.76 8.14
N LEU A 103 12.88 9.94 8.46
CA LEU A 103 11.61 9.87 7.73
C LEU A 103 10.43 10.11 8.67
N GLN A 104 9.52 10.98 8.26
CA GLN A 104 8.25 11.20 8.96
C GLN A 104 7.11 10.52 8.21
N LEU A 105 6.39 9.62 8.88
CA LEU A 105 5.22 8.97 8.34
C LEU A 105 3.96 9.83 8.57
N ALA A 106 3.03 9.85 7.61
CA ALA A 106 1.73 10.49 7.82
C ALA A 106 1.01 9.90 9.05
N PRO A 107 0.39 10.72 9.92
CA PRO A 107 -0.16 10.25 11.20
C PRO A 107 -1.16 9.10 11.06
N TRP A 108 -1.99 9.13 10.03
CA TRP A 108 -3.00 8.09 9.78
C TRP A 108 -2.37 6.72 9.47
N ALA A 109 -1.17 6.68 8.88
CA ALA A 109 -0.48 5.45 8.49
C ALA A 109 0.25 4.77 9.66
N THR A 110 0.26 5.39 10.85
CA THR A 110 0.85 4.80 12.07
C THR A 110 -0.03 3.72 12.69
N GLN A 111 -1.33 3.74 12.38
CA GLN A 111 -2.30 2.77 12.90
C GLN A 111 -2.28 1.47 12.08
N PRO A 112 -2.54 0.31 12.71
CA PRO A 112 -2.72 -0.94 11.99
C PRO A 112 -3.86 -0.83 10.98
N LEU A 113 -3.61 -1.22 9.74
CA LEU A 113 -4.59 -1.26 8.67
C LEU A 113 -5.03 -2.71 8.40
N PRO A 114 -6.33 -3.01 8.40
CA PRO A 114 -6.83 -4.33 8.04
C PRO A 114 -6.76 -4.56 6.53
N LEU A 115 -6.35 -5.77 6.15
CA LEU A 115 -6.32 -6.28 4.78
C LEU A 115 -7.38 -7.36 4.62
N ARG A 116 -8.16 -7.29 3.53
CA ARG A 116 -9.29 -8.18 3.27
C ARG A 116 -8.85 -9.43 2.51
N THR A 117 -9.38 -10.57 2.90
CA THR A 117 -9.11 -11.86 2.27
C THR A 117 -9.67 -11.94 0.85
N GLY A 118 -8.91 -12.52 -0.07
CA GLY A 118 -9.37 -12.77 -1.44
C GLY A 118 -9.62 -11.51 -2.28
N GLN A 119 -9.24 -10.33 -1.80
CA GLN A 119 -9.37 -9.06 -2.51
C GLN A 119 -8.00 -8.49 -2.88
N SER A 120 -7.97 -7.64 -3.90
CA SER A 120 -6.78 -6.81 -4.17
C SER A 120 -6.69 -5.75 -3.09
N ASN A 121 -5.64 -5.80 -2.29
CA ASN A 121 -5.39 -4.83 -1.24
C ASN A 121 -4.31 -3.86 -1.72
N ALA A 122 -4.72 -2.66 -2.12
CA ALA A 122 -3.81 -1.59 -2.48
C ALA A 122 -3.89 -0.47 -1.43
N GLN A 123 -2.75 0.14 -1.11
CA GLN A 123 -2.70 1.26 -0.19
C GLN A 123 -1.66 2.28 -0.63
N GLN A 124 -1.88 3.56 -0.36
CA GLN A 124 -0.90 4.62 -0.59
C GLN A 124 -0.53 5.27 0.72
N ILE A 125 0.73 5.17 1.12
CA ILE A 125 1.24 5.88 2.30
C ILE A 125 2.05 7.11 1.86
N VAL A 126 2.08 8.13 2.70
CA VAL A 126 2.88 9.34 2.47
C VAL A 126 3.96 9.42 3.54
N VAL A 127 5.20 9.61 3.10
CA VAL A 127 6.36 9.83 3.97
C VAL A 127 7.06 11.12 3.57
N THR A 128 7.55 11.87 4.55
CA THR A 128 8.31 13.11 4.32
C THR A 128 9.73 12.94 4.84
N PRO A 129 10.74 12.89 3.97
CA PRO A 129 12.13 12.86 4.39
C PRO A 129 12.56 14.13 5.11
N GLN A 130 13.26 13.97 6.22
CA GLN A 130 13.77 15.05 7.06
C GLN A 130 15.27 15.27 6.89
N SER A 131 15.98 14.33 6.27
CA SER A 131 17.43 14.42 6.03
C SER A 131 17.83 13.62 4.79
N GLU A 132 18.97 13.99 4.19
CA GLU A 132 19.55 13.24 3.08
C GLU A 132 20.11 11.88 3.55
N GLY A 133 20.21 10.92 2.63
CA GLY A 133 20.76 9.60 2.89
C GLY A 133 19.79 8.46 2.62
N LEU A 134 20.19 7.26 3.05
CA LEU A 134 19.39 6.05 2.92
C LEU A 134 18.57 5.84 4.19
N HIS A 135 17.26 5.88 4.04
CA HIS A 135 16.32 5.66 5.12
C HIS A 135 15.39 4.50 4.80
N TYR A 136 14.74 3.93 5.81
CA TYR A 136 13.85 2.79 5.62
C TYR A 136 12.44 3.04 6.15
N VAL A 137 11.46 2.56 5.37
CA VAL A 137 10.09 2.36 5.83
C VAL A 137 9.94 0.88 6.18
N ASN A 138 9.63 0.60 7.43
CA ASN A 138 9.44 -0.75 7.94
C ASN A 138 7.97 -1.13 7.80
N VAL A 139 7.73 -2.28 7.17
CA VAL A 139 6.41 -2.84 6.92
C VAL A 139 6.27 -4.12 7.72
N PHE A 140 5.35 -4.12 8.68
CA PHE A 140 5.00 -5.27 9.51
C PHE A 140 3.67 -5.83 9.05
N THR A 141 3.64 -7.11 8.69
CA THR A 141 2.41 -7.81 8.31
C THR A 141 2.14 -8.93 9.29
N GLU A 142 0.87 -9.15 9.60
CA GLU A 142 0.43 -10.23 10.48
C GLU A 142 -0.78 -10.93 9.87
N GLN A 143 -0.75 -12.26 9.84
CA GLN A 143 -1.83 -13.09 9.33
C GLN A 143 -1.88 -14.40 10.10
N ALA A 144 -3.06 -14.77 10.60
CA ALA A 144 -3.27 -16.02 11.36
C ALA A 144 -2.23 -16.25 12.48
N GLY A 145 -1.88 -15.19 13.23
CA GLY A 145 -0.89 -15.23 14.31
C GLY A 145 0.58 -15.32 13.86
N ARG A 146 0.86 -15.22 12.55
CA ARG A 146 2.21 -15.21 11.99
C ARG A 146 2.58 -13.82 11.51
N SER A 147 3.72 -13.31 11.97
CA SER A 147 4.19 -11.96 11.62
C SER A 147 5.36 -11.98 10.65
N SER A 148 5.55 -10.90 9.90
CA SER A 148 6.71 -10.64 9.05
C SER A 148 7.03 -9.18 9.00
N ALA A 149 8.33 -8.88 8.95
CA ALA A 149 8.85 -7.53 8.78
C ALA A 149 9.69 -7.47 7.51
N ALA A 150 9.51 -6.42 6.74
CA ALA A 150 10.32 -6.10 5.57
C ALA A 150 10.57 -4.58 5.52
N ALA A 151 11.63 -4.16 4.84
CA ALA A 151 12.03 -2.77 4.78
C ALA A 151 12.03 -2.27 3.32
N ILE A 152 11.48 -1.08 3.11
CA ILE A 152 11.52 -0.35 1.85
C ILE A 152 12.61 0.71 1.98
N ALA A 153 13.65 0.58 1.16
CA ALA A 153 14.72 1.57 1.05
C ALA A 153 14.22 2.85 0.34
N VAL A 154 14.41 4.00 0.98
CA VAL A 154 14.16 5.34 0.44
C VAL A 154 15.49 6.09 0.42
N GLN A 155 16.09 6.20 -0.75
CA GLN A 155 17.31 6.97 -0.98
C GLN A 155 16.93 8.43 -1.25
N VAL A 156 17.35 9.34 -0.37
CA VAL A 156 17.06 10.77 -0.45
C VAL A 156 18.34 11.50 -0.85
N GLY A 157 18.26 12.27 -1.93
CA GLY A 157 19.41 12.94 -2.52
C GLY A 157 20.36 11.98 -3.26
N ASN A 158 21.45 12.55 -3.77
CA ASN A 158 22.41 11.86 -4.66
C ASN A 158 23.59 11.20 -3.94
N LYS A 159 23.53 11.02 -2.62
CA LYS A 159 24.52 10.21 -1.90
C LYS A 159 24.28 8.72 -2.17
N ALA A 160 24.68 8.26 -3.36
CA ALA A 160 24.85 6.84 -3.60
C ALA A 160 25.79 6.27 -2.52
N PRO A 161 25.44 5.15 -1.87
CA PRO A 161 26.36 4.50 -0.94
C PRO A 161 27.63 4.15 -1.70
N THR A 162 28.70 4.91 -1.45
CA THR A 162 30.01 4.64 -2.01
C THR A 162 30.51 3.37 -1.34
N MET A 163 30.47 2.25 -2.08
CA MET A 163 31.27 1.09 -1.70
C MET A 163 32.73 1.57 -1.62
N LYS A 164 33.38 1.39 -0.48
CA LYS A 164 34.83 1.58 -0.39
C LYS A 164 35.43 0.70 -1.48
N SER A 165 36.11 1.30 -2.45
CA SER A 165 36.87 0.55 -3.44
C SER A 165 37.74 -0.44 -2.71
N LEU A 166 37.63 -1.73 -3.04
CA LEU A 166 38.70 -2.67 -2.75
C LEU A 166 39.98 -2.03 -3.31
N GLY A 167 41.04 -1.99 -2.49
CA GLY A 167 42.31 -1.36 -2.84
C GLY A 167 42.82 -1.85 -4.20
N PRO A 168 43.74 -1.10 -4.84
CA PRO A 168 44.18 -1.37 -6.20
C PRO A 168 44.58 -2.84 -6.35
N VAL A 169 43.85 -3.58 -7.19
CA VAL A 169 44.27 -4.90 -7.65
C VAL A 169 45.41 -4.64 -8.62
N THR A 170 46.64 -4.74 -8.11
CA THR A 170 47.80 -4.79 -8.99
C THR A 170 47.88 -6.19 -9.57
N THR A 171 47.93 -6.27 -10.89
CA THR A 171 48.22 -7.50 -11.62
C THR A 171 49.72 -7.49 -11.94
N ASP A 172 50.43 -8.60 -11.71
CA ASP A 172 51.80 -8.71 -12.19
C ASP A 172 51.85 -8.91 -13.72
N ALA A 173 53.04 -8.85 -14.31
CA ALA A 173 53.25 -8.97 -15.76
C ALA A 173 52.92 -10.37 -16.34
N THR A 174 52.44 -11.31 -15.52
CA THR A 174 52.06 -12.68 -15.88
C THR A 174 50.58 -12.99 -15.64
N GLY A 175 49.79 -12.02 -15.14
CA GLY A 175 48.34 -12.16 -14.98
C GLY A 175 47.89 -12.77 -13.66
N GLU A 176 48.78 -12.91 -12.66
CA GLU A 176 48.41 -13.47 -11.36
C GLU A 176 48.11 -12.39 -10.32
N LYS A 177 47.05 -12.61 -9.53
CA LYS A 177 46.51 -11.67 -8.54
C LYS A 177 47.24 -11.82 -7.20
N ILE A 178 48.27 -11.01 -6.96
CA ILE A 178 49.01 -11.03 -5.69
C ILE A 178 48.25 -10.23 -4.61
N ILE A 179 47.92 -10.88 -3.49
CA ILE A 179 47.48 -10.20 -2.26
C ILE A 179 48.72 -9.97 -1.40
N SER A 180 49.28 -8.76 -1.41
CA SER A 180 50.39 -8.40 -0.53
C SER A 180 49.88 -8.10 0.88
N MET A 181 50.13 -9.00 1.82
CA MET A 181 49.99 -8.71 3.25
C MET A 181 51.29 -8.07 3.76
N PRO A 182 51.25 -6.91 4.43
CA PRO A 182 52.43 -6.37 5.09
C PRO A 182 52.76 -7.24 6.31
N ALA A 183 53.96 -7.83 6.31
CA ALA A 183 54.55 -8.38 7.52
C ALA A 183 55.12 -7.24 8.37
N LYS A 184 54.98 -7.39 9.69
CA LYS A 184 55.40 -6.43 10.71
C LYS A 184 56.88 -6.12 10.69
#